data_AF-A0A180GRY5-F1
#
_entry.id   AF-A0A180GRY5-F1
#
_cell.length_a   1.000
_cell.length_b   1.000
_cell.length_c   1.000
_cell.angle_alpha   90.00
_cell.angle_beta   90.00
_cell.angle_gamma   90.00
#
_symmetry.space_group_name_H-M   'P 1'
#
loop_
_entity.id
_entity.type
_entity.pdbx_description
1 polymer ?
#
loop_
_entity_poly.entity_id
_entity_poly.type
_entity_poly.pdbx_seq_one_letter_code
_entity_poly.pdbx_strand_id
1 'polypeptide(L)'
;MIASDNSAEGIGEVLEGILRQTEDSSMEASEHLQVMEGDLGTYCNLESLRALQRPTQHPDESPGNIFMLLGASHTLWNVAQAIFLLHFGNSSNSEDLGAWHTLESLGVLSDRPTTKKDFTLMISNMQKVHEAAILHCIIELIGQTKPPNVNEDLPTWDSTRAQNVIDKCYEQLFSPKARRDAEEEANKKESPNPKLSNLLLRLHHFATVIEADRAMKSGDIGRLLNIWRMWSVMAQGIKGLNKYAIHLPRMLVLLTEVLSPGLQKVLQHSMLVTPSGWPDHFVGKDFFLEVQNCWLKYFYNKCGIGANIHRLMDA
;
A
#
# COMPACT_ATOMS: atom_id res chain seq x y z
N MET A 1 20.18 -28.43 -9.75
CA MET A 1 19.57 -27.43 -10.63
C MET A 1 19.20 -26.29 -9.71
N ILE A 2 19.59 -25.05 -9.96
CA ILE A 2 19.20 -23.93 -9.08
C ILE A 2 17.81 -23.52 -9.55
N ALA A 3 16.77 -23.80 -8.75
CA ALA A 3 15.42 -23.35 -9.09
C ALA A 3 15.39 -21.82 -9.18
N SER A 4 14.48 -21.28 -10.01
CA SER A 4 14.36 -19.83 -10.13
C SER A 4 13.84 -19.22 -8.82
N ASP A 5 14.50 -18.17 -8.33
CA ASP A 5 14.15 -17.38 -7.13
C ASP A 5 12.68 -16.91 -7.10
N ASN A 6 11.98 -16.92 -8.25
CA ASN A 6 10.59 -16.51 -8.36
C ASN A 6 9.70 -17.63 -8.94
N SER A 7 9.75 -18.80 -8.31
CA SER A 7 8.98 -19.99 -8.72
C SER A 7 8.43 -20.78 -7.53
N ALA A 8 7.44 -21.64 -7.80
CA ALA A 8 6.90 -22.58 -6.82
C ALA A 8 7.95 -23.61 -6.36
N GLU A 9 8.83 -24.04 -7.25
CA GLU A 9 9.96 -24.93 -6.93
C GLU A 9 10.96 -24.23 -6.02
N GLY A 10 11.34 -22.99 -6.36
CA GLY A 10 12.29 -22.20 -5.58
C GLY A 10 11.82 -21.93 -4.15
N ILE A 11 10.53 -21.65 -3.93
CA ILE A 11 10.02 -21.52 -2.56
C ILE A 11 10.00 -22.87 -1.82
N GLY A 12 9.76 -23.98 -2.52
CA GLY A 12 9.90 -25.32 -1.95
C GLY A 12 11.32 -25.60 -1.44
N GLU A 13 12.34 -25.28 -2.25
CA GLU A 13 13.75 -25.42 -1.87
C GLU A 13 14.10 -24.57 -0.64
N VAL A 14 13.57 -23.33 -0.54
CA VAL A 14 13.76 -22.48 0.63
C VAL A 14 13.13 -23.09 1.88
N LEU A 15 11.91 -23.62 1.79
CA LEU A 15 11.22 -24.26 2.90
C LEU A 15 11.97 -25.51 3.38
N GLU A 16 12.43 -26.36 2.46
CA GLU A 16 13.29 -27.50 2.80
C GLU A 16 14.60 -27.05 3.46
N GLY A 17 15.19 -25.95 2.98
CA GLY A 17 16.39 -25.36 3.56
C GLY A 17 16.19 -24.91 5.01
N ILE A 18 15.04 -24.30 5.32
CA ILE A 18 14.65 -23.91 6.68
C ILE A 18 14.51 -25.15 7.56
N LEU A 19 13.79 -26.18 7.10
CA LEU A 19 13.61 -27.43 7.86
C LEU A 19 14.94 -28.10 8.20
N ARG A 20 15.87 -28.16 7.23
CA ARG A 20 17.21 -28.71 7.47
C ARG A 20 18.01 -27.93 8.52
N GLN A 21 17.73 -26.64 8.71
CA GLN A 21 18.41 -25.81 9.70
C GLN A 21 17.78 -25.90 11.10
N THR A 22 16.50 -26.27 11.21
CA THR A 22 15.84 -26.45 12.52
C THR A 22 16.07 -27.83 13.13
N GLU A 23 16.68 -28.75 12.36
CA GLU A 23 16.87 -30.17 12.73
C GLU A 23 15.56 -30.94 12.98
N ASP A 24 14.40 -30.35 12.64
CA ASP A 24 13.10 -30.99 12.75
C ASP A 24 12.86 -31.97 11.60
N SER A 25 12.11 -33.06 11.86
CA SER A 25 11.56 -33.88 10.79
C SER A 25 10.41 -33.17 10.06
N SER A 26 10.15 -33.53 8.80
CA SER A 26 9.03 -32.96 8.03
C SER A 26 7.68 -33.14 8.74
N MET A 27 7.51 -34.27 9.43
CA MET A 27 6.31 -34.56 10.20
C MET A 27 6.16 -33.61 11.40
N GLU A 28 7.18 -33.49 12.24
CA GLU A 28 7.17 -32.57 13.39
C GLU A 28 6.93 -31.12 12.95
N ALA A 29 7.58 -30.69 11.88
CA ALA A 29 7.36 -29.36 11.35
C ALA A 29 5.92 -29.14 10.89
N SER A 30 5.27 -30.16 10.30
CA SER A 30 3.88 -30.08 9.84
C SER A 30 2.87 -29.95 10.97
N GLU A 31 3.22 -30.34 12.20
CA GLU A 31 2.37 -30.21 13.40
C GLU A 31 2.32 -28.78 13.93
N HIS A 32 3.26 -27.91 13.51
CA HIS A 32 3.38 -26.54 13.98
C HIS A 32 2.98 -25.51 12.93
N LEU A 33 2.22 -24.51 13.35
CA LEU A 33 1.89 -23.35 12.51
C LEU A 33 3.15 -22.50 12.28
N GLN A 34 3.57 -22.35 11.03
CA GLN A 34 4.70 -21.51 10.65
C GLN A 34 4.22 -20.21 10.02
N VAL A 35 4.36 -19.09 10.73
CA VAL A 35 3.96 -17.78 10.20
C VAL A 35 5.12 -17.15 9.44
N MET A 36 4.89 -16.81 8.18
CA MET A 36 5.83 -16.14 7.31
C MET A 36 5.22 -14.83 6.80
N GLU A 37 6.05 -13.89 6.37
CA GLU A 37 5.58 -12.66 5.71
C GLU A 37 6.47 -12.39 4.51
N GLY A 38 5.87 -11.89 3.44
CA GLY A 38 6.59 -11.57 2.22
C GLY A 38 5.77 -10.73 1.27
N ASP A 39 6.36 -10.43 0.11
CA ASP A 39 5.63 -9.77 -0.95
C ASP A 39 4.54 -10.69 -1.54
N LEU A 40 3.65 -10.10 -2.35
CA LEU A 40 2.58 -10.86 -2.98
C LEU A 40 3.09 -11.91 -3.97
N GLY A 41 4.29 -11.73 -4.54
CA GLY A 41 4.91 -12.70 -5.42
C GLY A 41 5.24 -13.99 -4.67
N THR A 42 5.93 -13.88 -3.53
CA THR A 42 6.22 -15.00 -2.63
C THR A 42 4.95 -15.71 -2.18
N TYR A 43 3.92 -14.95 -1.79
CA TYR A 43 2.62 -15.52 -1.45
C TYR A 43 2.01 -16.33 -2.60
N CYS A 44 2.01 -15.79 -3.83
CA CYS A 44 1.50 -16.51 -5.00
C CYS A 44 2.30 -17.78 -5.32
N ASN A 45 3.62 -17.76 -5.10
CA ASN A 45 4.46 -18.94 -5.31
C ASN A 45 4.13 -20.04 -4.29
N LEU A 46 3.90 -19.69 -3.02
CA LEU A 46 3.45 -20.64 -2.00
C LEU A 46 2.07 -21.24 -2.35
N GLU A 47 1.12 -20.41 -2.77
CA GLU A 47 -0.20 -20.90 -3.19
C GLU A 47 -0.11 -21.80 -4.43
N SER A 48 0.84 -21.52 -5.33
CA SER A 48 1.10 -22.38 -6.50
C SER A 48 1.68 -23.72 -6.09
N LEU A 49 2.63 -23.75 -5.14
CA LEU A 49 3.17 -24.98 -4.57
C LEU A 49 2.06 -25.83 -3.91
N ARG A 50 1.20 -25.19 -3.10
CA ARG A 50 0.03 -25.84 -2.50
C ARG A 50 -0.91 -26.45 -3.52
N ALA A 51 -1.14 -25.76 -4.63
CA ALA A 51 -2.01 -26.26 -5.70
C ALA A 51 -1.41 -27.50 -6.36
N LEU A 52 -0.08 -27.57 -6.54
CA LEU A 52 0.61 -28.73 -7.12
C LEU A 52 0.60 -29.97 -6.21
N GLN A 53 0.57 -29.77 -4.90
CA GLN A 53 0.58 -30.86 -3.90
C GLN A 53 -0.82 -31.27 -3.43
N ARG A 54 -1.88 -30.65 -3.96
CA ARG A 54 -3.27 -31.01 -3.64
C ARG A 54 -3.84 -31.97 -4.69
N PRO A 55 -4.65 -32.96 -4.28
CA PRO A 55 -4.89 -33.37 -2.90
C PRO A 55 -3.74 -34.23 -2.36
N THR A 56 -3.39 -34.06 -1.09
CA THR A 56 -2.53 -35.00 -0.35
C THR A 56 -3.17 -35.35 0.98
N GLN A 57 -2.95 -36.58 1.44
CA GLN A 57 -3.34 -37.05 2.78
C GLN A 57 -2.16 -36.99 3.76
N HIS A 58 -0.96 -36.71 3.26
CA HIS A 58 0.28 -36.67 4.04
C HIS A 58 0.57 -35.21 4.43
N PRO A 59 0.46 -34.86 5.73
CA PRO A 59 0.66 -33.49 6.19
C PRO A 59 2.11 -33.02 5.99
N ASP A 60 3.08 -33.94 6.04
CA ASP A 60 4.51 -33.73 5.82
C ASP A 60 4.90 -33.49 4.35
N GLU A 61 3.99 -33.77 3.42
CA GLU A 61 4.14 -33.45 1.99
C GLU A 61 3.39 -32.16 1.60
N SER A 62 2.73 -31.51 2.58
CA SER A 62 1.90 -30.33 2.36
C SER A 62 2.39 -29.12 3.15
N PRO A 63 2.61 -27.95 2.53
CA PRO A 63 2.90 -26.70 3.22
C PRO A 63 1.61 -26.08 3.80
N GLY A 64 0.67 -26.91 4.27
CA GLY A 64 -0.63 -26.51 4.79
C GLY A 64 -0.55 -25.83 6.15
N ASN A 65 0.48 -26.16 6.94
CA ASN A 65 0.80 -25.57 8.24
C ASN A 65 1.47 -24.20 8.14
N ILE A 66 1.89 -23.76 6.95
CA ILE A 66 2.50 -22.44 6.75
C ILE A 66 1.39 -21.38 6.64
N PHE A 67 1.58 -20.21 7.19
CA PHE A 67 0.66 -19.08 7.01
C PHE A 67 1.45 -17.87 6.55
N MET A 68 1.21 -17.44 5.31
CA MET A 68 1.90 -16.31 4.71
C MET A 68 1.06 -15.03 4.85
N LEU A 69 1.51 -14.09 5.67
CA LEU A 69 0.98 -12.73 5.75
C LEU A 69 1.37 -11.93 4.51
N LEU A 70 0.45 -11.10 4.02
CA LEU A 70 0.79 -10.10 3.01
C LEU A 70 1.60 -8.98 3.66
N GLY A 71 2.74 -8.65 3.06
CA GLY A 71 3.57 -7.53 3.50
C GLY A 71 2.81 -6.21 3.49
N ALA A 72 2.79 -5.53 4.64
CA ALA A 72 2.03 -4.29 4.80
C ALA A 72 2.59 -3.16 3.93
N SER A 73 3.91 -3.02 3.90
CA SER A 73 4.58 -2.01 3.07
C SER A 73 4.44 -2.31 1.58
N HIS A 74 4.63 -3.56 1.15
CA HIS A 74 4.42 -3.93 -0.25
C HIS A 74 2.98 -3.72 -0.69
N THR A 75 1.99 -3.98 0.18
CA THR A 75 0.59 -3.69 -0.12
C THR A 75 0.37 -2.20 -0.33
N LEU A 76 0.83 -1.35 0.61
CA LEU A 76 0.76 0.10 0.49
C LEU A 76 1.44 0.59 -0.81
N TRP A 77 2.67 0.16 -1.07
CA TRP A 77 3.45 0.62 -2.22
C TRP A 77 2.81 0.28 -3.56
N ASN A 78 2.36 -0.96 -3.73
CA ASN A 78 1.77 -1.39 -5.00
C ASN A 78 0.38 -0.76 -5.23
N VAL A 79 -0.44 -0.63 -4.19
CA VAL A 79 -1.73 0.07 -4.29
C VAL A 79 -1.54 1.56 -4.56
N ALA A 80 -0.62 2.21 -3.82
CA ALA A 80 -0.27 3.61 -4.03
C ALA A 80 0.24 3.86 -5.45
N GLN A 81 1.11 3.01 -5.98
CA GLN A 81 1.61 3.12 -7.35
C GLN A 81 0.49 3.02 -8.38
N ALA A 82 -0.41 2.04 -8.25
CA ALA A 82 -1.53 1.88 -9.17
C ALA A 82 -2.48 3.08 -9.14
N ILE A 83 -2.80 3.58 -7.94
CA ILE A 83 -3.63 4.78 -7.74
C ILE A 83 -2.95 6.03 -8.32
N PHE A 84 -1.65 6.19 -8.08
CA PHE A 84 -0.91 7.35 -8.55
C PHE A 84 -0.81 7.35 -10.07
N LEU A 85 -0.52 6.21 -10.70
CA LEU A 85 -0.50 6.07 -12.15
C LEU A 85 -1.88 6.28 -12.79
N LEU A 86 -2.96 5.87 -12.13
CA LEU A 86 -4.34 6.11 -12.58
C LEU A 86 -4.66 7.60 -12.64
N HIS A 87 -4.22 8.36 -11.65
CA HIS A 87 -4.50 9.79 -11.51
C HIS A 87 -3.35 10.70 -11.97
N PHE A 88 -2.29 10.12 -12.54
CA PHE A 88 -1.09 10.88 -12.89
C PHE A 88 -1.41 11.93 -13.94
N GLY A 89 -2.20 11.57 -14.95
CA GLY A 89 -2.53 12.39 -16.10
C GLY A 89 -1.52 12.26 -17.24
N ASN A 90 -1.72 13.05 -18.30
CA ASN A 90 -0.86 13.12 -19.47
C ASN A 90 -0.14 14.48 -19.55
N SER A 91 1.15 14.50 -19.18
CA SER A 91 1.97 15.72 -19.23
C SER A 91 2.25 16.26 -20.63
N SER A 92 1.98 15.48 -21.68
CA SER A 92 2.05 15.97 -23.07
C SER A 92 0.79 16.72 -23.50
N ASN A 93 -0.26 16.75 -22.68
CA ASN A 93 -1.51 17.46 -22.93
C ASN A 93 -1.69 18.58 -21.90
N SER A 94 -1.57 19.85 -22.31
CA SER A 94 -1.72 21.00 -21.41
C SER A 94 -3.12 21.15 -20.81
N GLU A 95 -4.14 20.53 -21.43
CA GLU A 95 -5.52 20.52 -20.91
C GLU A 95 -5.74 19.44 -19.83
N ASP A 96 -4.78 18.51 -19.65
CA ASP A 96 -4.84 17.47 -18.64
C ASP A 96 -4.30 18.00 -17.30
N LEU A 97 -5.19 18.12 -16.31
CA LEU A 97 -4.85 18.64 -14.98
C LEU A 97 -4.67 17.51 -13.95
N GLY A 98 -4.05 16.40 -14.37
CA GLY A 98 -3.72 15.27 -13.51
C GLY A 98 -2.75 15.63 -12.37
N ALA A 99 -2.30 14.64 -11.61
CA ALA A 99 -1.35 14.86 -10.52
C ALA A 99 -0.03 15.51 -10.98
N TRP A 100 0.41 15.22 -12.21
CA TRP A 100 1.62 15.81 -12.80
C TRP A 100 1.59 17.35 -12.77
N HIS A 101 0.45 17.96 -13.12
CA HIS A 101 0.30 19.41 -13.22
C HIS A 101 0.47 20.10 -11.86
N THR A 102 -0.12 19.53 -10.81
CA THR A 102 0.05 20.02 -9.44
C THR A 102 1.50 19.87 -8.97
N LEU A 103 2.20 18.80 -9.35
CA LEU A 103 3.61 18.63 -9.01
C LEU A 103 4.51 19.68 -9.67
N GLU A 104 4.31 19.97 -10.95
CA GLU A 104 5.05 21.04 -11.64
C GLU A 104 4.79 22.41 -11.00
N SER A 105 3.54 22.69 -10.65
CA SER A 105 3.16 23.93 -9.97
C SER A 105 3.83 24.09 -8.61
N LEU A 106 4.17 22.99 -7.95
CA LEU A 106 4.91 22.95 -6.67
C LEU A 106 6.44 22.91 -6.86
N GLY A 107 6.94 22.99 -8.10
CA GLY A 107 8.37 22.92 -8.41
C GLY A 107 8.98 21.52 -8.23
N VAL A 108 8.16 20.47 -8.21
CA VAL A 108 8.60 19.08 -8.15
C VAL A 108 8.73 18.53 -9.56
N LEU A 109 9.82 17.83 -9.86
CA LEU A 109 9.99 17.13 -11.13
C LEU A 109 8.82 16.17 -11.35
N SER A 110 8.08 16.38 -12.44
CA SER A 110 6.84 15.70 -12.79
C SER A 110 7.07 14.43 -13.61
N ASP A 111 8.24 13.81 -13.49
CA ASP A 111 8.52 12.57 -14.18
C ASP A 111 7.53 11.49 -13.74
N ARG A 112 6.88 10.87 -14.73
CA ARG A 112 5.93 9.79 -14.46
C ARG A 112 6.64 8.69 -13.67
N PRO A 113 6.08 8.21 -12.55
CA PRO A 113 6.67 7.19 -11.67
C PRO A 113 6.59 5.80 -12.33
N THR A 114 7.29 5.64 -13.44
CA THR A 114 7.29 4.41 -14.26
C THR A 114 8.22 3.33 -13.72
N THR A 115 9.09 3.67 -12.76
CA THR A 115 10.05 2.73 -12.18
C THR A 115 9.78 2.54 -10.68
N LYS A 116 9.82 1.28 -10.22
CA LYS A 116 9.72 0.88 -8.80
C LYS A 116 11.01 1.25 -8.03
N LYS A 117 11.42 2.51 -8.08
CA LYS A 117 12.70 2.95 -7.51
C LYS A 117 12.55 3.60 -6.15
N ASP A 118 11.54 4.46 -5.97
CA ASP A 118 11.37 5.21 -4.72
C ASP A 118 9.88 5.38 -4.35
N PHE A 119 9.37 4.42 -3.58
CA PHE A 119 8.00 4.45 -3.08
C PHE A 119 7.79 5.54 -2.01
N THR A 120 8.85 5.90 -1.27
CA THR A 120 8.80 6.94 -0.24
C THR A 120 8.56 8.31 -0.86
N LEU A 121 9.36 8.65 -1.89
CA LEU A 121 9.18 9.89 -2.64
C LEU A 121 7.82 9.93 -3.35
N MET A 122 7.38 8.80 -3.90
CA MET A 122 6.08 8.69 -4.54
C MET A 122 4.93 9.03 -3.57
N ILE A 123 4.89 8.41 -2.39
CA ILE A 123 3.85 8.67 -1.38
C ILE A 123 3.94 10.11 -0.88
N SER A 124 5.14 10.65 -0.67
CA SER A 124 5.34 12.06 -0.31
C SER A 124 4.77 13.01 -1.37
N ASN A 125 4.98 12.72 -2.65
CA ASN A 125 4.43 13.50 -3.75
C ASN A 125 2.91 13.39 -3.84
N MET A 126 2.34 12.20 -3.62
CA MET A 126 0.88 12.04 -3.50
C MET A 126 0.30 12.89 -2.37
N GLN A 127 0.96 12.94 -1.22
CA GLN A 127 0.55 13.76 -0.08
C GLN A 127 0.59 15.26 -0.43
N LYS A 128 1.68 15.75 -1.03
CA LYS A 128 1.79 17.15 -1.47
C LYS A 128 0.67 17.54 -2.44
N VAL A 129 0.40 16.70 -3.44
CA VAL A 129 -0.68 16.94 -4.41
C VAL A 129 -2.04 16.93 -3.71
N HIS A 130 -2.26 15.98 -2.79
CA HIS A 130 -3.52 15.85 -2.06
C HIS A 130 -3.80 17.09 -1.19
N GLU A 131 -2.82 17.52 -0.40
CA GLU A 131 -2.95 18.66 0.50
C GLU A 131 -3.09 19.98 -0.27
N ALA A 132 -2.34 20.17 -1.36
CA ALA A 132 -2.49 21.33 -2.23
C ALA A 132 -3.89 21.39 -2.89
N ALA A 133 -4.42 20.25 -3.35
CA ALA A 133 -5.75 20.19 -3.95
C ALA A 133 -6.87 20.43 -2.91
N ILE A 134 -6.72 19.92 -1.68
CA ILE A 134 -7.63 20.23 -0.57
C ILE A 134 -7.59 21.72 -0.25
N LEU A 135 -6.40 22.32 -0.15
CA LEU A 135 -6.24 23.74 0.11
C LEU A 135 -6.91 24.58 -0.98
N HIS A 136 -6.72 24.23 -2.25
CA HIS A 136 -7.40 24.90 -3.36
C HIS A 136 -8.93 24.81 -3.22
N CYS A 137 -9.47 23.64 -2.91
CA CYS A 137 -10.91 23.46 -2.67
C CYS A 137 -11.43 24.35 -1.53
N ILE A 138 -10.68 24.43 -0.42
CA ILE A 138 -11.05 25.29 0.72
C ILE A 138 -11.04 26.77 0.30
N ILE A 139 -9.99 27.22 -0.41
CA ILE A 139 -9.83 28.59 -0.87
C ILE A 139 -10.97 29.02 -1.80
N GLU A 140 -11.35 28.16 -2.74
CA GLU A 140 -12.49 28.39 -3.64
C GLU A 140 -13.81 28.50 -2.85
N LEU A 141 -14.03 27.60 -1.89
CA LEU A 141 -15.26 27.59 -1.08
C LEU A 141 -15.41 28.82 -0.17
N ILE A 142 -14.31 29.37 0.33
CA ILE A 142 -14.34 30.61 1.13
C ILE A 142 -14.29 31.88 0.27
N GLY A 143 -14.14 31.76 -1.05
CA GLY A 143 -14.08 32.88 -2.00
C GLY A 143 -12.79 33.72 -1.91
N GLN A 144 -11.70 33.18 -1.36
CA GLN A 144 -10.43 33.90 -1.15
C GLN A 144 -9.39 33.57 -2.23
N THR A 145 -9.75 33.72 -3.51
CA THR A 145 -8.91 33.31 -4.65
C THR A 145 -7.69 34.22 -4.92
N LYS A 146 -7.52 35.30 -4.17
CA LYS A 146 -6.36 36.20 -4.30
C LYS A 146 -5.20 35.72 -3.42
N PRO A 147 -3.95 35.75 -3.92
CA PRO A 147 -2.80 35.35 -3.13
C PRO A 147 -2.71 36.22 -1.86
N PRO A 148 -2.52 35.61 -0.68
CA PRO A 148 -2.37 36.38 0.55
C PRO A 148 -1.09 37.21 0.49
N ASN A 149 -1.12 38.39 1.11
CA ASN A 149 0.07 39.22 1.27
C ASN A 149 0.99 38.54 2.29
N VAL A 150 2.10 37.94 1.82
CA VAL A 150 3.02 37.14 2.64
C VAL A 150 3.72 37.96 3.75
N ASN A 151 3.66 39.29 3.65
CA ASN A 151 4.22 40.23 4.62
C ASN A 151 3.29 40.57 5.80
N GLU A 152 2.05 40.07 5.79
CA GLU A 152 1.10 40.25 6.89
C GLU A 152 1.03 39.00 7.78
N ASP A 153 0.78 39.19 9.07
CA ASP A 153 0.51 38.08 9.99
C ASP A 153 -0.62 37.22 9.40
N LEU A 154 -0.38 35.91 9.28
CA LEU A 154 -1.37 34.99 8.73
C LEU A 154 -2.66 35.06 9.57
N PRO A 155 -3.83 35.33 8.96
CA PRO A 155 -5.07 35.45 9.69
C PRO A 155 -5.40 34.10 10.34
N THR A 156 -5.49 34.08 11.67
CA THR A 156 -5.91 32.89 12.42
C THR A 156 -7.43 32.76 12.33
N TRP A 157 -7.90 31.54 12.11
CA TRP A 157 -9.33 31.24 12.20
C TRP A 157 -9.65 30.79 13.61
N ASP A 158 -10.75 31.30 14.16
CA ASP A 158 -11.33 30.70 15.37
C ASP A 158 -11.82 29.27 15.07
N SER A 159 -11.91 28.44 16.11
CA SER A 159 -12.29 27.03 15.96
C SER A 159 -13.68 26.83 15.35
N THR A 160 -14.61 27.76 15.59
CA THR A 160 -15.99 27.67 15.07
C THR A 160 -16.00 27.95 13.57
N ARG A 161 -15.28 28.98 13.13
CA ARG A 161 -15.06 29.26 11.71
C ARG A 161 -14.38 28.10 11.01
N ALA A 162 -13.32 27.55 11.60
CA ALA A 162 -12.59 26.42 11.03
C ALA A 162 -13.50 25.20 10.86
N GLN A 163 -14.25 24.82 11.90
CA GLN A 163 -15.18 23.70 11.84
C GLN A 163 -16.27 23.91 10.78
N ASN A 164 -16.87 25.10 10.73
CA ASN A 164 -17.88 25.43 9.73
C ASN A 164 -17.35 25.32 8.28
N VAL A 165 -16.10 25.71 8.04
CA VAL A 165 -15.48 25.56 6.72
C VAL A 165 -15.24 24.09 6.41
N ILE A 166 -14.73 23.31 7.37
CA ILE A 166 -14.50 21.87 7.21
C ILE A 166 -15.82 21.15 6.89
N ASP A 167 -16.88 21.40 7.64
CA ASP A 167 -18.19 20.77 7.44
C ASP A 167 -18.77 21.13 6.06
N LYS A 168 -18.65 22.40 5.66
CA LYS A 168 -19.06 22.84 4.31
C LYS A 168 -18.25 22.16 3.21
N CYS A 169 -16.93 22.04 3.39
CA CYS A 169 -16.07 21.33 2.44
C CYS A 169 -16.48 19.87 2.32
N TYR A 170 -16.74 19.22 3.45
CA TYR A 170 -17.21 17.85 3.48
C TYR A 170 -18.54 17.69 2.75
N GLU A 171 -19.55 18.46 3.11
CA GLU A 171 -20.88 18.36 2.53
C GLU A 171 -20.89 18.62 1.02
N GLN A 172 -20.15 19.64 0.56
CA GLN A 172 -20.16 20.07 -0.85
C GLN A 172 -19.22 19.29 -1.77
N LEU A 173 -18.15 18.68 -1.25
CA LEU A 173 -17.12 18.03 -2.08
C LEU A 173 -16.86 16.57 -1.74
N PHE A 174 -16.92 16.19 -0.46
CA PHE A 174 -16.46 14.87 0.00
C PHE A 174 -17.58 13.91 0.42
N SER A 175 -18.80 14.41 0.57
CA SER A 175 -19.97 13.61 0.93
C SER A 175 -20.31 12.61 -0.18
N PRO A 176 -20.93 11.45 0.15
CA PRO A 176 -21.41 10.51 -0.86
C PRO A 176 -22.38 11.15 -1.86
N LYS A 177 -23.15 12.14 -1.41
CA LYS A 177 -24.06 12.91 -2.28
C LYS A 177 -23.28 13.77 -3.26
N ALA A 178 -22.37 14.62 -2.79
CA ALA A 178 -21.56 15.49 -3.63
C ALA A 178 -20.82 14.72 -4.74
N ARG A 179 -20.29 13.54 -4.41
CA ARG A 179 -19.61 12.68 -5.38
C ARG A 179 -20.55 12.12 -6.45
N ARG A 180 -21.77 11.71 -6.07
CA ARG A 180 -22.78 11.24 -7.04
C ARG A 180 -23.25 12.39 -7.92
N ASP A 181 -23.52 13.55 -7.34
CA ASP A 181 -23.93 14.74 -8.08
C ASP A 181 -22.85 15.11 -9.12
N ALA A 182 -21.57 15.11 -8.73
CA ALA A 182 -20.46 15.35 -9.65
C ALA A 182 -20.32 14.27 -10.75
N GLU A 183 -20.61 13.00 -10.44
CA GLU A 183 -20.63 11.91 -11.42
C GLU A 183 -21.79 12.02 -12.40
N GLU A 184 -22.97 12.46 -11.95
CA GLU A 184 -24.12 12.74 -12.81
C GLU A 184 -23.80 13.86 -13.80
N GLU A 185 -23.22 14.97 -13.33
CA GLU A 185 -22.74 16.07 -14.17
C GLU A 185 -21.66 15.62 -15.18
N ALA A 186 -20.78 14.71 -14.77
CA ALA A 186 -19.75 14.16 -15.66
C ALA A 186 -20.33 13.36 -16.82
N ASN A 187 -21.49 12.72 -16.63
CA ASN A 187 -22.10 11.79 -17.59
C ASN A 187 -23.29 12.39 -18.36
N LYS A 188 -23.55 13.69 -18.24
CA LYS A 188 -24.60 14.37 -19.01
C LYS A 188 -24.36 14.24 -20.51
N LYS A 189 -25.40 13.85 -21.26
CA LYS A 189 -25.30 13.60 -22.71
C LYS A 189 -24.99 14.84 -23.54
N GLU A 190 -25.54 15.99 -23.16
CA GLU A 190 -25.46 17.23 -23.95
C GLU A 190 -24.23 18.08 -23.59
N SER A 191 -23.73 17.97 -22.36
CA SER A 191 -22.65 18.80 -21.84
C SER A 191 -21.87 18.09 -20.72
N PRO A 192 -21.16 17.00 -21.03
CA PRO A 192 -20.42 16.25 -20.00
C PRO A 192 -19.31 17.12 -19.39
N ASN A 193 -19.28 17.20 -18.06
CA ASN A 193 -18.22 17.91 -17.32
C ASN A 193 -17.53 17.00 -16.30
N PRO A 194 -16.53 16.20 -16.72
CA PRO A 194 -15.89 15.22 -15.85
C PRO A 194 -14.88 15.83 -14.87
N LYS A 195 -14.57 17.13 -14.96
CA LYS A 195 -13.46 17.76 -14.22
C LYS A 195 -13.60 17.61 -12.72
N LEU A 196 -14.77 17.97 -12.18
CA LEU A 196 -15.04 17.87 -10.75
C LEU A 196 -15.05 16.41 -10.28
N SER A 197 -15.75 15.53 -11.00
CA SER A 197 -15.80 14.09 -10.67
C SER A 197 -14.39 13.47 -10.60
N ASN A 198 -13.54 13.74 -11.60
CA ASN A 198 -12.17 13.26 -11.63
C ASN A 198 -11.33 13.80 -10.46
N LEU A 199 -11.47 15.08 -10.11
CA LEU A 199 -10.78 15.67 -8.96
C LEU A 199 -11.21 14.99 -7.65
N LEU A 200 -12.52 14.82 -7.43
CA LEU A 200 -13.05 14.20 -6.22
C LEU A 200 -12.64 12.72 -6.11
N LEU A 201 -12.61 11.99 -7.22
CA LEU A 201 -12.10 10.61 -7.27
C LEU A 201 -10.61 10.54 -6.91
N ARG A 202 -9.78 11.46 -7.44
CA ARG A 202 -8.36 11.55 -7.08
C ARG A 202 -8.18 11.83 -5.60
N LEU A 203 -8.89 12.83 -5.08
CA LEU A 203 -8.85 13.19 -3.66
C LEU A 203 -9.24 12.01 -2.77
N HIS A 204 -10.31 11.29 -3.11
CA HIS A 204 -10.72 10.10 -2.38
C HIS A 204 -9.66 8.99 -2.43
N HIS A 205 -9.13 8.65 -3.61
CA HIS A 205 -8.15 7.57 -3.73
C HIS A 205 -6.84 7.93 -3.00
N PHE A 206 -6.35 9.16 -3.13
CA PHE A 206 -5.13 9.61 -2.45
C PHE A 206 -5.31 9.62 -0.93
N ALA A 207 -6.49 10.01 -0.43
CA ALA A 207 -6.80 9.95 0.99
C ALA A 207 -6.62 8.55 1.56
N THR A 208 -7.02 7.49 0.83
CA THR A 208 -6.82 6.10 1.31
C THR A 208 -5.34 5.72 1.45
N VAL A 209 -4.49 6.19 0.54
CA VAL A 209 -3.04 5.92 0.57
C VAL A 209 -2.38 6.65 1.72
N ILE A 210 -2.71 7.93 1.90
CA ILE A 210 -2.16 8.76 2.97
C ILE A 210 -2.64 8.26 4.34
N GLU A 211 -3.89 7.85 4.45
CA GLU A 211 -4.42 7.27 5.68
C GLU A 211 -3.76 5.93 6.03
N ALA A 212 -3.53 5.05 5.05
CA ALA A 212 -2.77 3.82 5.28
C ALA A 212 -1.33 4.11 5.75
N ASP A 213 -0.63 5.05 5.11
CA ASP A 213 0.72 5.45 5.51
C ASP A 213 0.75 6.03 6.95
N ARG A 214 -0.22 6.89 7.30
CA ARG A 214 -0.35 7.44 8.66
C ARG A 214 -0.75 6.39 9.70
N ALA A 215 -1.65 5.47 9.36
CA ALA A 215 -2.02 4.34 10.21
C ALA A 215 -0.83 3.43 10.47
N MET A 216 -0.05 3.12 9.43
CA MET A 216 1.18 2.35 9.55
C MET A 216 2.19 3.03 10.47
N LYS A 217 2.48 4.32 10.27
CA LYS A 217 3.42 5.10 11.11
C LYS A 217 3.02 5.13 12.58
N SER A 218 1.73 5.34 12.86
CA SER A 218 1.19 5.34 14.23
C SER A 218 1.05 3.95 14.85
N GLY A 219 1.33 2.87 14.10
CA GLY A 219 1.16 1.49 14.57
C GLY A 219 -0.31 1.08 14.74
N ASP A 220 -1.26 1.84 14.17
CA ASP A 220 -2.70 1.58 14.30
C ASP A 220 -3.17 0.58 13.25
N ILE A 221 -3.15 -0.69 13.66
CA ILE A 221 -3.57 -1.80 12.80
C ILE A 221 -5.07 -1.78 12.46
N GLY A 222 -5.90 -1.23 13.35
CA GLY A 222 -7.35 -1.15 13.13
C GLY A 222 -7.67 -0.19 11.98
N ARG A 223 -7.04 1.00 11.98
CA ARG A 223 -7.14 1.96 10.87
C ARG A 223 -6.59 1.38 9.57
N LEU A 224 -5.46 0.67 9.62
CA LEU A 224 -4.88 0.04 8.44
C LEU A 224 -5.83 -1.02 7.82
N LEU A 225 -6.42 -1.89 8.64
CA LEU A 225 -7.36 -2.92 8.18
C LEU A 225 -8.65 -2.31 7.60
N ASN A 226 -9.11 -1.18 8.12
CA ASN A 226 -10.23 -0.44 7.52
C ASN A 226 -9.89 0.05 6.11
N ILE A 227 -8.64 0.50 5.87
CA ILE A 227 -8.19 0.86 4.53
C ILE A 227 -8.05 -0.38 3.63
N TRP A 228 -7.54 -1.49 4.14
CA TRP A 228 -7.48 -2.75 3.38
C TRP A 228 -8.87 -3.24 2.95
N ARG A 229 -9.90 -3.01 3.76
CA ARG A 229 -11.30 -3.26 3.39
C ARG A 229 -11.74 -2.42 2.18
N MET A 230 -11.40 -1.14 2.16
CA MET A 230 -11.67 -0.27 1.01
C MET A 230 -10.88 -0.72 -0.23
N TRP A 231 -9.59 -0.99 -0.07
CA TRP A 231 -8.72 -1.45 -1.16
C TRP A 231 -9.13 -2.80 -1.73
N SER A 232 -9.72 -3.69 -0.93
CA SER A 232 -10.27 -4.97 -1.40
C SER A 232 -11.36 -4.79 -2.47
N VAL A 233 -12.13 -3.70 -2.37
CA VAL A 233 -13.14 -3.31 -3.36
C VAL A 233 -12.50 -2.52 -4.50
N MET A 234 -11.66 -1.53 -4.19
CA MET A 234 -11.02 -0.68 -5.22
C MET A 234 -10.13 -1.47 -6.17
N ALA A 235 -9.40 -2.48 -5.67
CA ALA A 235 -8.51 -3.30 -6.45
C ALA A 235 -9.21 -4.07 -7.59
N GLN A 236 -10.54 -4.28 -7.50
CA GLN A 236 -11.32 -4.90 -8.57
C GLN A 236 -11.39 -4.02 -9.83
N GLY A 237 -11.37 -2.70 -9.67
CA GLY A 237 -11.54 -1.73 -10.77
C GLY A 237 -10.24 -1.06 -11.24
N ILE A 238 -9.18 -1.09 -10.43
CA ILE A 238 -7.92 -0.41 -10.74
C ILE A 238 -6.96 -1.34 -11.47
N LYS A 239 -6.59 -0.96 -12.70
CA LYS A 239 -5.62 -1.69 -13.52
C LYS A 239 -4.28 -1.82 -12.79
N GLY A 240 -3.68 -3.00 -12.85
CA GLY A 240 -2.40 -3.31 -12.21
C GLY A 240 -2.54 -3.96 -10.82
N LEU A 241 -3.76 -4.01 -10.25
CA LEU A 241 -4.02 -4.65 -8.95
C LEU A 241 -4.66 -6.03 -9.03
N ASN A 242 -4.67 -6.68 -10.21
CA ASN A 242 -5.36 -7.95 -10.44
C ASN A 242 -5.07 -9.04 -9.39
N LYS A 243 -3.80 -9.18 -8.95
CA LYS A 243 -3.45 -10.15 -7.90
C LYS A 243 -3.95 -9.71 -6.52
N TYR A 244 -3.84 -8.43 -6.20
CA TYR A 244 -4.36 -7.87 -4.94
C TYR A 244 -5.89 -7.95 -4.88
N ALA A 245 -6.59 -7.85 -6.01
CA ALA A 245 -8.03 -8.03 -6.10
C ALA A 245 -8.50 -9.42 -5.63
N ILE A 246 -7.62 -10.42 -5.68
CA ILE A 246 -7.91 -11.78 -5.21
C ILE A 246 -7.40 -11.98 -3.79
N HIS A 247 -6.15 -11.63 -3.53
CA HIS A 247 -5.45 -12.04 -2.31
C HIS A 247 -5.69 -11.11 -1.12
N LEU A 248 -5.86 -9.81 -1.34
CA LEU A 248 -6.14 -8.86 -0.26
C LEU A 248 -7.48 -9.14 0.46
N PRO A 249 -8.62 -9.33 -0.24
CA PRO A 249 -9.88 -9.66 0.45
C PRO A 249 -9.81 -11.00 1.19
N ARG A 250 -9.10 -12.00 0.64
CA ARG A 250 -8.89 -13.29 1.32
C ARG A 250 -8.11 -13.10 2.62
N MET A 251 -7.01 -12.35 2.58
CA MET A 251 -6.20 -12.04 3.76
C MET A 251 -7.01 -11.29 4.81
N LEU A 252 -7.80 -10.28 4.39
CA LEU A 252 -8.65 -9.52 5.30
C LEU A 252 -9.66 -10.42 6.02
N VAL A 253 -10.40 -11.25 5.28
CA VAL A 253 -11.39 -12.17 5.87
C VAL A 253 -10.74 -13.20 6.81
N LEU A 254 -9.55 -13.69 6.47
CA LEU A 254 -8.78 -14.57 7.36
C LEU A 254 -8.45 -13.86 8.68
N LEU A 255 -7.94 -12.64 8.59
CA LEU A 255 -7.49 -11.87 9.75
C LEU A 255 -8.63 -11.33 10.61
N THR A 256 -9.84 -11.13 10.09
CA THR A 256 -10.94 -10.53 10.86
C THR A 256 -12.07 -11.49 11.20
N GLU A 257 -12.34 -12.52 10.39
CA GLU A 257 -13.53 -13.36 10.56
C GLU A 257 -13.21 -14.84 10.80
N VAL A 258 -12.19 -15.40 10.14
CA VAL A 258 -12.00 -16.86 10.09
C VAL A 258 -11.09 -17.38 11.20
N LEU A 259 -9.96 -16.71 11.45
CA LEU A 259 -8.98 -17.17 12.44
C LEU A 259 -9.52 -17.03 13.86
N SER A 260 -8.99 -17.82 14.80
CA SER A 260 -9.37 -17.69 16.21
C SER A 260 -8.97 -16.32 16.76
N PRO A 261 -9.69 -15.75 17.73
CA PRO A 261 -9.41 -14.39 18.23
C PRO A 261 -7.96 -14.17 18.70
N GLY A 262 -7.34 -15.20 19.29
CA GLY A 262 -5.93 -15.16 19.68
C GLY A 262 -4.98 -15.04 18.48
N LEU A 263 -5.20 -15.85 17.44
CA LEU A 263 -4.41 -15.80 16.21
C LEU A 263 -4.64 -14.50 15.45
N GLN A 264 -5.88 -14.01 15.36
CA GLN A 264 -6.18 -12.71 14.76
C GLN A 264 -5.35 -11.62 15.42
N LYS A 265 -5.41 -11.53 16.76
CA LYS A 265 -4.67 -10.51 17.51
C LYS A 265 -3.17 -10.61 17.26
N VAL A 266 -2.58 -11.79 17.39
CA VAL A 266 -1.13 -11.97 17.19
C VAL A 266 -0.71 -11.60 15.77
N LEU A 267 -1.41 -12.10 14.76
CA LEU A 267 -1.04 -11.87 13.36
C LEU A 267 -1.22 -10.41 12.96
N GLN A 268 -2.34 -9.78 13.33
CA GLN A 268 -2.59 -8.38 13.06
C GLN A 268 -1.49 -7.50 13.66
N HIS A 269 -1.19 -7.69 14.95
CA HIS A 269 -0.16 -6.89 15.64
C HIS A 269 1.27 -7.25 15.22
N SER A 270 1.49 -8.34 14.47
CA SER A 270 2.81 -8.72 13.94
C SER A 270 3.17 -8.07 12.60
N MET A 271 2.21 -7.45 11.91
CA MET A 271 2.43 -6.84 10.59
C MET A 271 3.25 -5.54 10.65
N LEU A 272 3.20 -4.84 11.79
CA LEU A 272 3.89 -3.58 11.99
C LEU A 272 4.90 -3.71 13.13
N VAL A 273 6.08 -3.12 12.93
CA VAL A 273 7.17 -3.10 13.91
C VAL A 273 7.70 -1.67 14.04
N THR A 274 8.24 -1.31 15.21
CA THR A 274 8.97 -0.04 15.39
C THR A 274 10.44 -0.36 15.71
N PRO A 275 11.34 -0.38 14.71
CA PRO A 275 12.75 -0.68 14.95
C PRO A 275 13.41 0.31 15.91
N SER A 276 12.92 1.54 15.93
CA SER A 276 13.45 2.61 16.78
C SER A 276 12.85 2.63 18.19
N GLY A 277 11.66 2.04 18.38
CA GLY A 277 10.89 2.13 19.64
C GLY A 277 10.16 3.46 19.85
N TRP A 278 10.28 4.43 18.93
CA TRP A 278 9.64 5.75 19.07
C TRP A 278 8.18 5.71 18.61
N PRO A 279 7.31 6.55 19.21
CA PRO A 279 5.97 6.82 18.67
C PRO A 279 6.05 7.30 17.22
N ASP A 280 5.02 6.96 16.42
CA ASP A 280 4.88 7.35 15.01
C ASP A 280 5.99 6.87 14.05
N HIS A 281 6.85 5.94 14.50
CA HIS A 281 7.96 5.39 13.73
C HIS A 281 7.76 3.90 13.37
N PHE A 282 6.51 3.42 13.38
CA PHE A 282 6.20 2.07 12.93
C PHE A 282 6.33 1.94 11.41
N VAL A 283 6.73 0.74 10.97
CA VAL A 283 6.88 0.36 9.58
C VAL A 283 6.35 -1.07 9.38
N GLY A 284 6.04 -1.44 8.13
CA GLY A 284 5.74 -2.82 7.80
C GLY A 284 6.93 -3.73 8.14
N LYS A 285 6.66 -4.92 8.69
CA LYS A 285 7.71 -5.90 9.00
C LYS A 285 8.47 -6.28 7.73
N ASP A 286 7.75 -6.44 6.62
CA ASP A 286 8.32 -6.65 5.28
C ASP A 286 9.25 -5.51 4.82
N PHE A 287 8.97 -4.25 5.12
CA PHE A 287 9.93 -3.17 4.85
C PHE A 287 11.19 -3.28 5.68
N PHE A 288 11.09 -3.63 6.96
CA PHE A 288 12.27 -3.82 7.79
C PHE A 288 13.13 -4.99 7.29
N LEU A 289 12.51 -6.05 6.78
CA LEU A 289 13.21 -7.15 6.09
C LEU A 289 13.92 -6.66 4.82
N GLU A 290 13.33 -5.75 4.03
CA GLU A 290 14.02 -5.16 2.86
C GLU A 290 15.25 -4.34 3.25
N VAL A 291 15.20 -3.64 4.39
CA VAL A 291 16.39 -2.94 4.92
C VAL A 291 17.49 -3.95 5.23
N GLN A 292 17.17 -5.06 5.92
CA GLN A 292 18.15 -6.11 6.21
C GLN A 292 18.69 -6.76 4.93
N ASN A 293 17.83 -7.03 3.95
CA ASN A 293 18.23 -7.53 2.64
C ASN A 293 19.19 -6.58 1.92
N CYS A 294 18.96 -5.27 2.03
CA CYS A 294 19.86 -4.25 1.49
C CYS A 294 21.25 -4.33 2.13
N TRP A 295 21.33 -4.45 3.46
CA TRP A 295 22.59 -4.65 4.17
C TRP A 295 23.33 -5.90 3.66
N LEU A 296 22.65 -7.03 3.59
CA LEU A 296 23.21 -8.30 3.10
C LEU A 296 23.73 -8.19 1.67
N LYS A 297 22.93 -7.64 0.74
CA LYS A 297 23.29 -7.55 -0.69
C LYS A 297 24.44 -6.58 -0.94
N TYR A 298 24.35 -5.38 -0.39
CA TYR A 298 25.25 -4.27 -0.76
C TYR A 298 26.50 -4.20 0.12
N PHE A 299 26.37 -4.41 1.43
CA PHE A 299 27.51 -4.25 2.34
C PHE A 299 28.27 -5.57 2.53
N TYR A 300 27.57 -6.69 2.70
CA TYR A 300 28.23 -7.96 2.99
C TYR A 300 28.59 -8.77 1.72
N ASN A 301 27.69 -8.87 0.73
CA ASN A 301 27.93 -9.73 -0.44
C ASN A 301 28.48 -9.03 -1.69
N LYS A 302 28.34 -7.70 -1.80
CA LYS A 302 28.60 -6.91 -3.04
C LYS A 302 27.99 -7.55 -4.29
N CYS A 303 26.85 -8.21 -4.15
CA CYS A 303 26.08 -8.81 -5.23
C CYS A 303 24.79 -8.00 -5.33
N GLY A 304 24.49 -7.43 -6.50
CA GLY A 304 23.27 -6.63 -6.71
C GLY A 304 21.99 -7.46 -6.55
N ILE A 305 21.34 -7.80 -7.66
CA ILE A 305 20.16 -8.69 -7.63
C ILE A 305 20.65 -10.14 -7.58
N GLY A 306 20.18 -10.92 -6.61
CA GLY A 306 20.63 -12.28 -6.33
C GLY A 306 21.80 -12.30 -5.34
N ALA A 307 21.51 -12.53 -4.05
CA ALA A 307 22.54 -12.70 -3.03
C ALA A 307 23.03 -14.16 -3.07
N ASN A 308 24.35 -14.37 -3.20
CA ASN A 308 24.93 -15.71 -3.09
C ASN A 308 25.17 -16.03 -1.61
N ILE A 309 24.42 -16.98 -1.06
CA ILE A 309 24.45 -17.34 0.35
C ILE A 309 25.81 -17.90 0.81
N HIS A 310 26.59 -18.51 -0.07
CA HIS A 310 27.90 -19.06 0.29
C HIS A 310 28.89 -17.98 0.74
N ARG A 311 28.76 -16.74 0.25
CA ARG A 311 29.60 -15.62 0.69
C ARG A 311 29.29 -15.12 2.11
N LEU A 312 28.13 -15.48 2.67
CA LEU A 312 27.77 -15.15 4.06
C LEU A 312 28.28 -16.17 5.06
N MET A 313 28.58 -17.40 4.62
CA MET A 313 29.07 -18.47 5.48
C MET A 313 30.58 -18.42 5.71
N ASP A 314 31.31 -17.73 4.85
CA ASP A 314 32.78 -17.63 4.88
C ASP A 314 33.31 -16.40 5.66
N ALA A 315 32.43 -15.68 6.38
CA ALA A 315 32.76 -14.50 7.18
C ALA A 315 32.80 -14.79 8.69
#